data_AF-A0A0R3RYS0-F1
#
_entry.id   AF-A0A0R3RYS0-F1
#
_cell.length_a   1.000
_cell.length_b   1.000
_cell.length_c   1.000
_cell.angle_alpha   90.00
_cell.angle_beta   90.00
_cell.angle_gamma   90.00
#
_symmetry.space_group_name_H-M   'P 1'
#
loop_
_entity.id
_entity.type
_entity.pdbx_description
1 polymer ?
#
loop_
_entity_poly.entity_id
_entity_poly.type
_entity_poly.pdbx_seq_one_letter_code
_entity_poly.pdbx_strand_id
1 'polypeptide(L)'
;MALTYKMKIRLLWPVIGIVCGIMAGLCFAIIYQPMGFICDSAATLINMHENNSYMLFQNWSATVMAFMSSISALNLLLIHQKHIKGTLAMLSEVKIKFIFVINCILCVLCLAGVIVCLALAAIWHQNLTYKGLMNENLWITAVWFFMTFKWSMLSIWYIHRYSTQNVAAELFMRNFLDLSVKNNLRKEIFCVEDDLLERMGSYEV
;
A
#
# COMPACT_ATOMS: atom_id res chain seq x y z
N MET A 1 23.46 8.62 2.32
CA MET A 1 23.14 7.65 1.26
C MET A 1 22.38 8.35 0.14
N ALA A 2 22.99 8.50 -1.04
CA ALA A 2 22.30 9.06 -2.20
C ALA A 2 21.23 8.07 -2.69
N LEU A 3 19.96 8.48 -2.64
CA LEU A 3 18.85 7.68 -3.16
C LEU A 3 19.02 7.50 -4.68
N THR A 4 19.23 6.27 -5.15
CA THR A 4 19.25 5.96 -6.58
C THR A 4 17.98 6.48 -7.27
N TYR A 5 18.12 7.11 -8.44
CA TYR A 5 17.03 7.72 -9.22
C TYR A 5 15.80 6.80 -9.40
N LYS A 6 16.04 5.49 -9.56
CA LYS A 6 15.00 4.45 -9.64
C LYS A 6 14.07 4.36 -8.41
N MET A 7 14.56 4.68 -7.21
CA MET A 7 13.76 4.70 -5.99
C MET A 7 12.89 5.96 -5.88
N LYS A 8 13.35 7.10 -6.40
CA LYS A 8 12.58 8.36 -6.38
C LYS A 8 11.31 8.24 -7.23
N ILE A 9 11.44 7.64 -8.43
CA ILE A 9 10.29 7.41 -9.33
C ILE A 9 9.22 6.53 -8.68
N ARG A 10 9.64 5.49 -7.94
CA ARG A 10 8.70 4.58 -7.24
C ARG A 10 7.96 5.27 -6.10
N LEU A 11 8.53 6.30 -5.50
CA LEU A 11 7.90 7.06 -4.42
C LEU A 11 6.89 8.10 -4.94
N LEU A 12 7.13 8.64 -6.14
CA LEU A 12 6.24 9.63 -6.77
C LEU A 12 4.86 9.06 -7.11
N TRP A 13 4.79 7.80 -7.54
CA TRP A 13 3.53 7.15 -7.92
C TRP A 13 2.47 7.10 -6.80
N PRO A 14 2.79 6.62 -5.59
CA PRO A 14 1.82 6.65 -4.49
C PRO A 14 1.46 8.07 -4.05
N VAL A 15 2.39 9.03 -4.10
CA VAL A 15 2.07 10.44 -3.78
C VAL A 15 1.03 11.01 -4.73
N ILE A 16 1.20 10.79 -6.03
CA ILE A 16 0.20 11.20 -7.04
C ILE A 16 -1.14 10.50 -6.76
N GLY A 17 -1.12 9.21 -6.44
CA GLY A 17 -2.33 8.45 -6.09
C GLY A 17 -3.09 9.03 -4.89
N ILE A 18 -2.39 9.43 -3.83
CA ILE A 18 -2.99 10.05 -2.63
C ILE A 18 -3.62 11.40 -3.00
N VAL A 19 -2.89 12.26 -3.72
CA VAL A 19 -3.41 13.58 -4.10
C VAL A 19 -4.63 13.44 -5.00
N CYS A 20 -4.58 12.57 -6.01
CA CYS A 20 -5.72 12.32 -6.90
C CYS A 20 -6.94 11.77 -6.14
N GLY A 21 -6.75 10.83 -5.21
CA GLY A 21 -7.85 10.24 -4.44
C GLY A 21 -8.48 11.23 -3.46
N ILE A 22 -7.68 12.06 -2.78
CA ILE A 22 -8.17 13.13 -1.90
C ILE A 22 -8.89 14.20 -2.72
N MET A 23 -8.31 14.67 -3.83
CA MET A 23 -8.96 15.67 -4.67
C MET A 23 -10.27 15.14 -5.26
N ALA A 24 -10.29 13.90 -5.77
CA ALA A 24 -11.52 13.32 -6.29
C ALA A 24 -12.58 13.13 -5.20
N GLY A 25 -12.19 12.60 -4.04
CA GLY A 25 -13.08 12.45 -2.88
C GLY A 25 -13.66 13.80 -2.43
N LEU A 26 -12.84 14.85 -2.38
CA LEU A 26 -13.29 16.21 -2.06
C LEU A 26 -14.16 16.80 -3.16
N CYS A 27 -13.85 16.62 -4.44
CA CYS A 27 -14.72 17.06 -5.53
C CYS A 27 -16.10 16.39 -5.44
N PHE A 28 -16.15 15.08 -5.17
CA PHE A 28 -17.39 14.36 -4.96
C PHE A 28 -18.06 14.63 -3.60
N ALA A 29 -17.38 15.23 -2.63
CA ALA A 29 -17.99 15.62 -1.36
C ALA A 29 -18.52 17.06 -1.39
N ILE A 30 -17.73 18.00 -1.92
CA ILE A 30 -18.05 19.44 -1.98
C ILE A 30 -19.15 19.72 -2.99
N ILE A 31 -19.15 19.05 -4.14
CA ILE A 31 -20.23 19.21 -5.15
C ILE A 31 -21.55 18.61 -4.65
N TYR A 32 -21.53 17.79 -3.58
CA TYR A 32 -22.61 16.90 -3.19
C TYR A 32 -23.15 17.13 -1.76
N GLN A 33 -22.52 18.00 -0.96
CA GLN A 33 -23.15 18.46 0.27
C GLN A 33 -24.24 19.47 -0.10
N PRO A 34 -25.54 19.18 0.12
CA PRO A 34 -26.46 20.27 0.31
C PRO A 34 -25.97 21.02 1.55
N MET A 35 -26.07 22.34 1.51
CA MET A 35 -25.77 23.27 2.59
C MET A 35 -26.74 23.07 3.78
N GLY A 36 -26.89 21.84 4.27
CA GLY A 36 -27.90 21.42 5.25
C GLY A 36 -27.45 21.58 6.70
N PHE A 37 -26.15 21.65 6.97
CA PHE A 37 -25.65 21.73 8.35
C PHE A 37 -25.73 23.14 8.99
N ILE A 38 -26.17 24.16 8.23
CA ILE A 38 -26.39 25.53 8.76
C ILE A 38 -27.88 25.88 8.85
N CYS A 39 -28.78 25.09 8.24
CA CYS A 39 -30.21 25.41 8.18
C CYS A 39 -31.13 24.59 9.10
N ASP A 40 -30.59 23.72 9.96
CA ASP A 40 -31.40 22.96 10.92
C ASP A 40 -32.01 23.81 12.07
N SER A 41 -31.73 25.11 12.11
CA SER A 41 -32.43 26.05 13.00
C SER A 41 -33.53 26.88 12.31
N ALA A 42 -33.81 26.67 11.02
CA ALA A 42 -34.84 27.43 10.28
C ALA A 42 -35.89 26.55 9.54
N ALA A 43 -35.69 25.23 9.47
CA ALA A 43 -36.46 24.34 8.60
C ALA A 43 -37.80 23.82 9.16
N THR A 44 -38.30 24.35 10.28
CA THR A 44 -39.62 23.97 10.82
C THR A 44 -40.79 24.79 10.28
N LEU A 45 -40.56 25.77 9.37
CA LEU A 45 -41.60 26.76 9.04
C LEU A 45 -42.09 26.81 7.60
N ILE A 46 -41.49 26.11 6.63
CA ILE A 46 -41.97 26.20 5.24
C ILE A 46 -42.05 24.82 4.60
N ASN A 47 -43.03 24.07 5.09
CA ASN A 47 -43.76 23.13 4.27
C ASN A 47 -44.58 23.96 3.28
N MET A 48 -44.12 24.11 2.05
CA MET A 48 -44.96 24.42 0.88
C MET A 48 -44.13 24.27 -0.39
N HIS A 49 -44.48 23.23 -1.13
CA HIS A 49 -44.82 23.38 -2.54
C HIS A 49 -43.66 23.61 -3.52
N GLU A 50 -43.21 22.48 -4.05
CA GLU A 50 -43.20 22.20 -5.50
C GLU A 50 -42.14 22.91 -6.36
N ASN A 51 -41.44 22.10 -7.16
CA ASN A 51 -40.49 22.51 -8.22
C ASN A 51 -39.16 23.12 -7.77
N ASN A 52 -38.41 22.39 -6.96
CA ASN A 52 -36.96 22.49 -7.09
C ASN A 52 -36.34 21.10 -7.00
N SER A 53 -36.20 20.47 -8.17
CA SER A 53 -35.35 19.30 -8.37
C SER A 53 -33.91 19.73 -8.15
N TYR A 54 -33.49 19.87 -6.89
CA TYR A 54 -32.08 19.89 -6.56
C TYR A 54 -31.54 18.56 -7.07
N MET A 55 -30.80 18.61 -8.19
CA MET A 55 -30.12 17.46 -8.77
C MET A 55 -29.05 17.02 -7.77
N LEU A 56 -29.48 16.28 -6.75
CA LEU A 56 -28.64 15.55 -5.83
C LEU A 56 -27.98 14.45 -6.66
N PHE A 57 -26.87 14.80 -7.30
CA PHE A 57 -25.93 13.78 -7.68
C PHE A 57 -25.63 12.98 -6.40
N GLN A 58 -25.70 11.66 -6.44
CA GLN A 58 -25.62 10.82 -5.23
C GLN A 58 -24.59 9.71 -5.46
N ASN A 59 -23.31 10.08 -5.46
CA ASN A 59 -22.17 9.17 -5.71
C ASN A 59 -21.41 8.83 -4.42
N TRP A 60 -22.12 8.56 -3.33
CA TRP A 60 -21.51 8.23 -2.03
C TRP A 60 -20.54 7.07 -2.12
N SER A 61 -20.88 6.06 -2.92
CA SER A 61 -20.06 4.89 -3.19
C SER A 61 -18.70 5.26 -3.79
N ALA A 62 -18.68 6.10 -4.84
CA ALA A 62 -17.44 6.55 -5.47
C ALA A 62 -16.58 7.39 -4.51
N THR A 63 -17.19 8.27 -3.71
CA THR A 63 -16.49 9.10 -2.71
C THR A 63 -15.80 8.22 -1.67
N VAL A 64 -16.53 7.28 -1.06
CA VAL A 64 -15.99 6.37 -0.04
C VAL A 64 -14.84 5.55 -0.62
N MET A 65 -15.00 5.05 -1.85
CA MET A 65 -13.97 4.26 -2.52
C MET A 65 -12.74 5.09 -2.91
N ALA A 66 -12.89 6.37 -3.27
CA ALA A 66 -11.76 7.27 -3.52
C ALA A 66 -10.93 7.51 -2.24
N PHE A 67 -11.59 7.66 -1.09
CA PHE A 67 -10.91 7.73 0.21
C PHE A 67 -10.20 6.42 0.56
N MET A 68 -10.86 5.27 0.39
CA MET A 68 -10.25 3.96 0.63
C MET A 68 -9.04 3.71 -0.28
N SER A 69 -9.12 4.12 -1.55
CA SER A 69 -7.99 4.08 -2.48
C SER A 69 -6.82 4.94 -2.00
N SER A 70 -7.10 6.12 -1.43
CA SER A 70 -6.06 7.02 -0.90
C SER A 70 -5.35 6.41 0.31
N ILE A 71 -6.10 5.76 1.22
CA ILE A 71 -5.55 5.03 2.36
C ILE A 71 -4.67 3.87 1.89
N SER A 72 -5.10 3.13 0.86
CA SER A 72 -4.32 2.03 0.27
C SER A 72 -3.00 2.55 -0.35
N ALA A 73 -3.05 3.67 -1.06
CA ALA A 73 -1.84 4.32 -1.60
C ALA A 73 -0.90 4.85 -0.49
N LEU A 74 -1.45 5.35 0.62
CA LEU A 74 -0.67 5.76 1.79
C LEU A 74 0.03 4.56 2.45
N ASN A 75 -0.67 3.43 2.60
CA ASN A 75 -0.07 2.19 3.12
C ASN A 75 1.14 1.76 2.27
N LEU A 76 1.01 1.79 0.95
CA LEU A 76 2.12 1.50 0.02
C LEU A 76 3.31 2.45 0.27
N LEU A 77 3.05 3.74 0.43
CA LEU A 77 4.08 4.75 0.69
C LEU A 77 4.80 4.51 2.02
N LEU A 78 4.07 4.14 3.08
CA LEU A 78 4.65 3.80 4.38
C LEU A 78 5.57 2.58 4.30
N ILE A 79 5.19 1.57 3.51
CA ILE A 79 6.03 0.38 3.27
C ILE A 79 7.34 0.80 2.59
N HIS A 80 7.27 1.64 1.56
CA HIS A 80 8.46 2.17 0.87
C HIS A 80 9.35 3.03 1.78
N GLN A 81 8.77 3.91 2.59
CA GLN A 81 9.53 4.71 3.54
C GLN A 81 10.27 3.85 4.56
N LYS A 82 9.60 2.82 5.10
CA LYS A 82 10.23 1.89 6.05
C LYS A 82 11.35 1.07 5.41
N HIS A 83 11.19 0.68 4.15
CA HIS A 83 12.26 0.03 3.40
C HIS A 83 13.48 0.95 3.19
N ILE A 84 13.27 2.21 2.79
CA ILE A 84 14.36 3.18 2.58
C ILE A 84 15.15 3.46 3.86
N LYS A 85 14.47 3.51 5.02
CA LYS A 85 15.12 3.70 6.33
C LYS A 85 15.86 2.45 6.83
N GLY A 86 15.79 1.31 6.11
CA GLY A 86 16.35 0.04 6.56
C GLY A 86 15.63 -0.58 7.78
N THR A 87 14.60 0.08 8.30
CA THR A 87 13.88 -0.32 9.52
C THR A 87 12.86 -1.44 9.27
N LEU A 88 12.73 -1.91 8.02
CA LEU A 88 11.79 -2.98 7.68
C LEU A 88 12.15 -4.30 8.38
N ALA A 89 13.45 -4.57 8.60
CA ALA A 89 13.94 -5.74 9.33
C ALA A 89 13.70 -5.65 10.86
N MET A 90 13.61 -4.42 11.39
CA MET A 90 13.30 -4.18 12.80
C MET A 90 11.79 -4.24 13.08
N LEU A 91 10.96 -4.29 12.03
CA LEU A 91 9.52 -4.41 12.16
C LEU A 91 9.17 -5.85 12.52
N SER A 92 8.35 -6.05 13.56
CA SER A 92 7.96 -7.40 13.97
C SER A 92 7.28 -8.16 12.83
N GLU A 93 7.67 -9.43 12.64
CA GLU A 93 7.10 -10.29 11.59
C GLU A 93 5.58 -10.36 11.65
N VAL A 94 5.02 -10.33 12.86
CA VAL A 94 3.57 -10.33 13.12
C VAL A 94 2.90 -9.12 12.47
N LYS A 95 3.50 -7.91 12.55
CA LYS A 95 2.94 -6.70 11.94
C LYS A 95 3.01 -6.77 10.42
N ILE A 96 4.10 -7.31 9.86
CA ILE A 96 4.24 -7.48 8.40
C ILE A 96 3.19 -8.48 7.88
N LYS A 97 3.06 -9.64 8.54
CA LYS A 97 2.04 -10.65 8.20
C LYS A 97 0.63 -10.08 8.30
N PHE A 98 0.33 -9.30 9.34
CA PHE A 98 -0.97 -8.66 9.50
C PHE A 98 -1.29 -7.67 8.36
N ILE A 99 -0.34 -6.78 8.02
CA ILE A 99 -0.51 -5.83 6.90
C ILE A 99 -0.69 -6.59 5.58
N PHE A 100 0.05 -7.68 5.37
CA PHE A 100 -0.09 -8.53 4.19
C PHE A 100 -1.49 -9.15 4.08
N VAL A 101 -2.01 -9.73 5.16
CA VAL A 101 -3.35 -10.34 5.19
C VAL A 101 -4.44 -9.31 4.92
N ILE A 102 -4.38 -8.13 5.54
CA ILE A 102 -5.34 -7.04 5.28
C ILE A 102 -5.34 -6.65 3.81
N ASN A 103 -4.16 -6.46 3.21
CA ASN A 103 -4.08 -6.09 1.80
C ASN A 103 -4.61 -7.21 0.89
N CYS A 104 -4.42 -8.48 1.26
CA CYS A 104 -4.97 -9.62 0.53
C CYS A 104 -6.51 -9.63 0.57
N ILE A 105 -7.10 -9.45 1.74
CA ILE A 105 -8.55 -9.36 1.92
C ILE A 105 -9.12 -8.19 1.11
N LEU A 106 -8.51 -7.00 1.21
CA LEU A 106 -8.90 -5.82 0.43
C LEU A 106 -8.81 -6.07 -1.07
N CYS A 107 -7.79 -6.79 -1.53
CA CYS A 107 -7.59 -7.16 -2.93
C CYS A 107 -8.78 -7.98 -3.47
N VAL A 108 -9.16 -9.04 -2.74
CA VAL A 108 -10.28 -9.92 -3.12
C VAL A 108 -11.61 -9.16 -3.08
N LEU A 109 -11.85 -8.37 -2.03
CA LEU A 109 -13.05 -7.55 -1.91
C LEU A 109 -13.17 -6.53 -3.04
N CYS A 110 -12.06 -5.90 -3.45
CA CYS A 110 -12.07 -4.94 -4.54
C CYS A 110 -12.33 -5.60 -5.90
N LEU A 111 -11.77 -6.79 -6.17
CA LEU A 111 -12.09 -7.54 -7.39
C LEU A 111 -13.56 -7.91 -7.47
N ALA A 112 -14.12 -8.43 -6.38
CA ALA A 112 -15.54 -8.73 -6.29
C ALA A 112 -16.37 -7.45 -6.52
N GLY A 113 -15.97 -6.34 -5.91
CA GLY A 113 -16.60 -5.03 -6.09
C GLY A 113 -16.59 -4.54 -7.55
N VAL A 114 -15.46 -4.68 -8.27
CA VAL A 114 -15.40 -4.35 -9.70
C VAL A 114 -16.38 -5.19 -10.50
N ILE A 115 -16.39 -6.51 -10.29
CA ILE A 115 -17.26 -7.43 -11.04
C ILE A 115 -18.74 -7.10 -10.80
N VAL A 116 -19.12 -6.89 -9.53
CA VAL A 116 -20.50 -6.53 -9.17
C VAL A 116 -20.91 -5.18 -9.76
N CYS A 117 -20.06 -4.16 -9.67
CA CYS A 117 -20.36 -2.84 -10.24
C CYS A 117 -20.51 -2.90 -11.76
N LEU A 118 -19.65 -3.64 -12.46
CA LEU A 118 -19.75 -3.82 -13.91
C LEU A 118 -21.01 -4.60 -14.31
N ALA A 119 -21.35 -5.66 -13.58
CA ALA A 119 -22.56 -6.44 -13.84
C ALA A 119 -23.83 -5.61 -13.65
N LEU A 120 -23.93 -4.87 -12.54
CA LEU A 120 -25.06 -3.98 -12.27
C LEU A 120 -25.14 -2.83 -13.28
N ALA A 121 -24.01 -2.24 -13.67
CA ALA A 121 -23.97 -1.20 -14.69
C ALA A 121 -24.46 -1.71 -16.05
N ALA A 122 -24.13 -2.95 -16.41
CA ALA A 122 -24.58 -3.60 -17.63
C ALA A 122 -26.09 -3.91 -17.60
N ILE A 123 -26.61 -4.45 -16.49
CA ILE A 123 -28.04 -4.78 -16.33
C ILE A 123 -28.91 -3.52 -16.37
N TRP A 124 -28.48 -2.44 -15.73
CA TRP A 124 -29.21 -1.17 -15.73
C TRP A 124 -28.96 -0.32 -16.98
N HIS A 125 -28.23 -0.84 -17.97
CA HIS A 125 -27.91 -0.14 -19.20
C HIS A 125 -27.39 1.29 -18.95
N GLN A 126 -26.59 1.46 -17.90
CA GLN A 126 -26.02 2.76 -17.55
C GLN A 126 -25.01 3.17 -18.62
N ASN A 127 -25.28 4.26 -19.32
CA ASN A 127 -24.38 4.86 -20.29
C ASN A 127 -23.63 6.06 -19.69
N LEU A 128 -22.41 6.32 -20.19
CA LEU A 128 -21.59 7.51 -19.90
C LEU A 128 -22.18 8.82 -20.44
N THR A 129 -23.50 8.90 -20.64
CA THR A 129 -24.21 10.11 -21.07
C THR A 129 -24.40 11.07 -19.89
N TYR A 130 -24.49 12.37 -20.18
CA TYR A 130 -24.64 13.45 -19.19
C TYR A 130 -25.77 13.19 -18.16
N LYS A 131 -26.90 12.61 -18.60
CA LYS A 131 -28.02 12.21 -17.72
C LYS A 131 -27.68 11.03 -16.80
N GLY A 132 -26.83 10.09 -17.24
CA GLY A 132 -26.37 8.97 -16.41
C GLY A 132 -25.33 9.39 -15.36
N LEU A 133 -24.62 10.49 -15.62
CA LEU A 133 -23.70 11.09 -14.63
C LEU A 133 -24.43 11.73 -13.45
N MET A 134 -25.70 12.13 -13.62
CA MET A 134 -26.53 12.76 -12.58
C MET A 134 -27.02 11.80 -11.50
N ASN A 135 -26.99 10.49 -11.75
CA ASN A 135 -27.38 9.47 -10.78
C ASN A 135 -26.15 8.67 -10.30
N GLU A 136 -26.35 7.71 -9.39
CA GLU A 136 -25.26 6.85 -8.91
C GLU A 136 -24.57 6.12 -10.07
N ASN A 137 -23.34 6.55 -10.39
CA ASN A 137 -22.60 6.06 -11.54
C ASN A 137 -21.69 4.90 -11.15
N LEU A 138 -22.18 3.68 -11.38
CA LEU A 138 -21.48 2.45 -11.04
C LEU A 138 -20.19 2.25 -11.85
N TRP A 139 -20.07 2.86 -13.03
CA TRP A 139 -18.83 2.81 -13.82
C TRP A 139 -17.70 3.55 -13.11
N ILE A 140 -17.98 4.74 -12.58
CA ILE A 140 -17.00 5.54 -11.84
C ILE A 140 -16.58 4.78 -10.57
N THR A 141 -17.56 4.22 -9.86
CA THR A 141 -17.31 3.38 -8.68
C THR A 141 -16.44 2.16 -9.03
N ALA A 142 -16.70 1.46 -10.13
CA ALA A 142 -15.91 0.32 -10.58
C ALA A 142 -14.44 0.71 -10.85
N VAL A 143 -14.20 1.90 -11.43
CA VAL A 143 -12.84 2.42 -11.64
C VAL A 143 -12.11 2.64 -10.31
N TRP A 144 -12.79 3.15 -9.28
CA TRP A 144 -12.20 3.33 -7.95
C TRP A 144 -11.93 2.01 -7.23
N PHE A 145 -12.80 1.00 -7.39
CA PHE A 145 -12.50 -0.35 -6.94
C PHE A 145 -11.27 -0.93 -7.64
N PHE A 146 -11.15 -0.74 -8.95
CA PHE A 146 -9.99 -1.20 -9.71
C PHE A 146 -8.70 -0.48 -9.29
N MET A 147 -8.76 0.83 -9.04
CA MET A 147 -7.63 1.59 -8.51
C MET A 147 -7.22 1.08 -7.13
N THR A 148 -8.17 0.86 -6.22
CA THR A 148 -7.89 0.31 -4.88
C THR A 148 -7.25 -1.07 -4.97
N PHE A 149 -7.78 -1.95 -5.83
CA PHE A 149 -7.21 -3.26 -6.14
C PHE A 149 -5.75 -3.15 -6.59
N LYS A 150 -5.46 -2.25 -7.54
CA LYS A 150 -4.10 -2.02 -8.05
C LYS A 150 -3.14 -1.67 -6.91
N TRP A 151 -3.51 -0.74 -6.03
CA TRP A 151 -2.66 -0.31 -4.91
C TRP A 151 -2.44 -1.42 -3.87
N SER A 152 -3.48 -2.18 -3.54
CA SER A 152 -3.38 -3.32 -2.62
C SER A 152 -2.51 -4.44 -3.21
N MET A 153 -2.67 -4.76 -4.49
CA MET A 153 -1.84 -5.75 -5.17
C MET A 153 -0.37 -5.34 -5.23
N LEU A 154 -0.09 -4.06 -5.52
CA LEU A 154 1.27 -3.51 -5.50
C LEU A 154 1.88 -3.61 -4.09
N SER A 155 1.09 -3.34 -3.05
CA SER A 155 1.53 -3.42 -1.65
C SER A 155 1.93 -4.84 -1.27
N ILE A 156 1.12 -5.84 -1.63
CA ILE A 156 1.42 -7.28 -1.44
C ILE A 156 2.73 -7.64 -2.15
N TRP A 157 2.86 -7.26 -3.43
CA TRP A 157 4.05 -7.58 -4.23
C TRP A 157 5.32 -6.98 -3.64
N TYR A 158 5.27 -5.74 -3.17
CA TYR A 158 6.41 -5.09 -2.54
C TYR A 158 6.76 -5.70 -1.18
N ILE A 159 5.76 -6.00 -0.34
CA ILE A 159 6.00 -6.69 0.94
C ILE A 159 6.69 -8.03 0.69
N HIS A 160 6.20 -8.80 -0.28
CA HIS A 160 6.81 -10.08 -0.67
C HIS A 160 8.26 -9.88 -1.13
N ARG A 161 8.48 -8.96 -2.07
CA ARG A 161 9.82 -8.69 -2.61
C ARG A 161 10.82 -8.22 -1.56
N TYR A 162 10.39 -7.37 -0.62
CA TYR A 162 11.24 -6.91 0.47
C TYR A 162 11.50 -7.98 1.52
N SER A 163 10.51 -8.83 1.80
CA SER A 163 10.71 -10.00 2.66
C SER A 163 11.77 -10.95 2.07
N THR A 164 11.66 -11.28 0.78
CA THR A 164 12.65 -12.13 0.11
C THR A 164 14.05 -11.52 0.10
N GLN A 165 14.17 -10.20 -0.09
CA GLN A 165 15.46 -9.51 -0.05
C GLN A 165 16.09 -9.52 1.36
N ASN A 166 15.29 -9.33 2.41
CA ASN A 166 15.77 -9.37 3.79
C ASN A 166 16.24 -10.77 4.19
N VAL A 167 15.49 -11.82 3.83
CA VAL A 167 15.88 -13.21 4.08
C VAL A 167 17.18 -13.56 3.36
N ALA A 168 17.35 -13.12 2.10
CA ALA A 168 18.59 -13.32 1.36
C ALA A 168 19.78 -12.57 1.99
N ALA A 169 19.55 -11.35 2.49
CA ALA A 169 20.58 -10.57 3.17
C ALA A 169 20.97 -11.16 4.53
N GLU A 170 20.02 -11.68 5.31
CA GLU A 170 20.31 -12.41 6.55
C GLU A 170 21.07 -13.71 6.29
N LEU A 171 20.65 -14.50 5.30
CA LEU A 171 21.38 -15.71 4.89
C LEU A 171 22.79 -15.39 4.42
N PHE A 172 22.95 -14.31 3.65
CA PHE A 172 24.27 -13.84 3.23
C PHE A 172 25.13 -13.41 4.42
N MET A 173 24.58 -12.62 5.36
CA MET A 173 25.30 -12.21 6.57
C MET A 173 25.65 -13.38 7.48
N ARG A 174 24.75 -14.36 7.66
CA ARG A 174 25.04 -15.58 8.42
C ARG A 174 26.16 -16.39 7.78
N ASN A 175 26.09 -16.62 6.47
CA ASN A 175 27.14 -17.33 5.74
C ASN A 175 28.47 -16.57 5.80
N PHE A 176 28.45 -15.25 5.71
CA PHE A 176 29.65 -14.42 5.82
C PHE A 176 30.26 -14.44 7.23
N LEU A 177 29.43 -14.39 8.28
CA LEU A 177 29.87 -14.54 9.67
C LEU A 177 30.46 -15.93 9.92
N ASP A 178 29.82 -16.98 9.42
CA ASP A 178 30.30 -18.36 9.56
C ASP A 178 31.64 -18.56 8.83
N LEU A 179 31.78 -17.99 7.63
CA LEU A 179 33.06 -17.93 6.91
C LEU A 179 34.13 -17.13 7.65
N SER A 180 33.77 -16.00 8.25
CA SER A 180 34.68 -15.16 9.04
C SER A 180 35.17 -15.89 10.30
N VAL A 181 34.26 -16.52 11.04
CA VAL A 181 34.57 -17.33 12.23
C VAL A 181 35.44 -18.53 11.85
N LYS A 182 35.10 -19.24 10.78
CA LYS A 182 35.87 -20.40 10.29
C LYS A 182 37.29 -20.01 9.84
N ASN A 183 37.44 -18.82 9.25
CA ASN A 183 38.75 -18.30 8.88
C ASN A 183 39.58 -17.84 10.09
N ASN A 184 38.95 -17.27 11.13
CA ASN A 184 39.65 -16.94 12.38
C ASN A 184 40.09 -18.20 13.14
N LEU A 185 39.24 -19.21 13.25
CA LEU A 185 39.60 -20.51 13.84
C LEU A 185 40.74 -21.19 13.08
N ARG A 186 40.74 -21.11 11.74
CA ARG A 186 41.84 -21.66 10.93
C ARG A 186 43.17 -20.94 11.20
N LYS A 187 43.15 -19.62 11.43
CA LYS A 187 44.35 -18.85 11.78
C LYS A 187 44.88 -19.23 13.16
N GLU A 188 44.00 -19.42 14.15
CA GLU A 188 44.42 -19.85 15.49
C GLU A 188 45.03 -21.25 15.50
N ILE A 189 44.46 -22.20 14.74
CA ILE A 189 45.02 -23.56 14.62
C ILE A 189 46.42 -23.53 13.98
N PHE A 190 46.61 -22.70 12.94
CA PHE A 190 47.91 -22.59 12.28
C PHE A 190 48.99 -22.02 13.22
N CYS A 191 48.68 -21.01 14.03
CA CYS A 191 49.62 -20.48 15.02
C CYS A 191 50.00 -21.53 16.09
N VAL A 192 49.06 -22.37 16.52
CA VAL A 192 49.34 -23.43 17.52
C VAL A 192 50.21 -24.55 16.95
N GLU A 193 50.07 -24.86 15.66
CA GLU A 193 50.85 -25.92 15.00
C GLU A 193 52.30 -25.50 14.75
N ASP A 194 52.54 -24.22 14.40
CA ASP A 194 53.89 -23.65 14.26
C ASP A 194 54.63 -23.61 15.63
N ASP A 195 53.95 -23.22 16.71
CA ASP A 195 54.52 -23.23 18.08
C ASP A 195 54.88 -24.66 18.57
N LEU A 196 54.10 -25.67 18.16
CA LEU A 196 54.38 -27.08 18.49
C LEU A 196 55.54 -27.64 17.68
N LEU A 197 55.66 -27.29 16.41
CA LEU A 197 56.78 -27.68 15.55
C LEU A 197 58.11 -27.06 16.03
N GLU A 198 58.10 -25.80 16.45
CA GLU A 198 59.29 -25.14 17.02
C GLU A 198 59.73 -25.80 18.34
N ARG A 199 58.78 -26.21 19.19
CA ARG A 199 59.09 -26.95 20.42
C ARG A 199 59.62 -28.35 20.17
N MET A 200 59.09 -29.09 19.18
CA MET A 200 59.57 -30.45 18.89
C MET A 200 60.95 -30.46 18.23
N GLY A 201 61.29 -29.45 17.41
CA GLY A 201 62.63 -29.32 16.82
C GLY A 201 63.75 -29.02 17.84
N SER A 202 63.40 -28.58 19.05
CA SER A 202 64.39 -28.26 20.10
C SER A 202 64.81 -29.44 20.98
N TYR A 203 64.22 -30.64 20.79
CA TYR A 203 64.54 -31.85 21.58
C TYR A 203 65.46 -32.86 20.86
N GLU A 204 65.92 -32.56 19.63
CA GLU A 204 66.84 -33.42 18.85
C GLU A 204 68.33 -33.00 18.93
N VAL A 205 68.76 -32.29 19.98
CA VAL A 205 70.18 -31.94 20.20
C VAL A 205 70.70 -32.53 21.50
#